data_AF-A0A4Y9S9W5-F1
#
_entry.id   AF-A0A4Y9S9W5-F1
#
_cell.length_a   1.000
_cell.length_b   1.000
_cell.length_c   1.000
_cell.angle_alpha   90.00
_cell.angle_beta   90.00
_cell.angle_gamma   90.00
#
_symmetry.space_group_name_H-M   'P 1'
#
loop_
_entity.id
_entity.type
_entity.pdbx_description
1 polymer ?
#
loop_
_entity_poly.entity_id
_entity_poly.type
_entity_poly.pdbx_seq_one_letter_code
_entity_poly.pdbx_strand_id
1 'polypeptide(L)'
;MFSPDRAPQRAFAREVARLAVRSLHAELCLYPKPGLVSPVDSGSHDDMDAVTFMRSMFALRHYFWKICLAGLDDAPFARLRQLGIAAETAMLKATGGVNTHRGAIFSLGLLCATAGRARAQGIAMTPAALRAALLIRWGSELALHATPLPP
;
A
#
# COMPACT_ATOMS: atom_id res chain seq x y z
N MET A 1 -22.29 -22.61 -15.54
CA MET A 1 -21.33 -21.49 -15.63
C MET A 1 -20.30 -21.68 -14.53
N PHE A 2 -19.16 -22.31 -14.82
CA PHE A 2 -18.09 -22.48 -13.83
C PHE A 2 -17.45 -21.11 -13.58
N SER A 3 -17.63 -20.54 -12.38
CA SER A 3 -16.79 -19.44 -11.96
C SER A 3 -15.35 -19.96 -11.87
N PRO A 4 -14.37 -19.33 -12.55
CA PRO A 4 -12.97 -19.76 -12.41
C PRO A 4 -12.58 -19.73 -10.94
N ASP A 5 -11.83 -20.74 -10.50
CA ASP A 5 -11.34 -20.81 -9.14
C ASP A 5 -10.46 -19.58 -8.83
N ARG A 6 -10.97 -18.69 -7.98
CA ARG A 6 -10.25 -17.49 -7.53
C ARG A 6 -9.26 -17.81 -6.39
N ALA A 7 -9.15 -19.06 -5.93
CA ALA A 7 -8.24 -19.42 -4.85
C ALA A 7 -6.77 -19.06 -5.14
N PRO A 8 -6.20 -19.30 -6.34
CA PRO A 8 -4.83 -18.91 -6.64
C PRO A 8 -4.61 -17.39 -6.60
N GLN A 9 -5.57 -16.61 -7.12
CA GLN A 9 -5.53 -15.15 -7.09
C GLN A 9 -5.61 -14.61 -5.65
N ARG A 10 -6.47 -15.20 -4.82
CA ARG A 10 -6.59 -14.85 -3.40
C ARG A 10 -5.34 -15.22 -2.61
N ALA A 11 -4.71 -16.35 -2.92
CA ALA A 11 -3.45 -16.77 -2.31
C ALA A 11 -2.33 -15.79 -2.64
N PHE A 12 -2.17 -15.43 -3.92
CA PHE A 12 -1.21 -14.42 -4.36
C PHE A 12 -1.44 -13.05 -3.68
N ALA A 13 -2.68 -12.57 -3.64
CA ALA A 13 -2.98 -11.29 -2.98
C ALA A 13 -2.65 -11.32 -1.48
N ARG A 14 -2.81 -12.47 -0.81
CA ARG A 14 -2.41 -12.65 0.61
C ARG A 14 -0.90 -12.62 0.76
N GLU A 15 -0.16 -13.22 -0.18
CA GLU A 15 1.30 -13.20 -0.19
C GLU A 15 1.83 -11.77 -0.35
N VAL A 16 1.33 -11.02 -1.34
CA VAL A 16 1.67 -9.61 -1.55
C VAL A 16 1.35 -8.76 -0.31
N ALA A 17 0.19 -8.98 0.32
CA ALA A 17 -0.17 -8.28 1.54
C ALA A 17 0.78 -8.58 2.71
N ARG A 18 1.21 -9.84 2.86
CA ARG A 18 2.20 -10.23 3.86
C ARG A 18 3.55 -9.58 3.60
N LEU A 19 3.98 -9.51 2.34
CA LEU A 19 5.22 -8.83 1.97
C LEU A 19 5.15 -7.34 2.32
N ALA A 20 4.06 -6.65 1.99
CA ALA A 20 3.87 -5.24 2.33
C ALA A 20 3.93 -4.99 3.85
N VAL A 21 3.24 -5.80 4.66
CA VAL A 21 3.29 -5.71 6.12
C VAL A 21 4.70 -6.00 6.65
N ARG A 22 5.38 -7.02 6.10
CA ARG A 22 6.77 -7.33 6.48
C ARG A 22 7.73 -6.21 6.13
N SER A 23 7.54 -5.51 5.01
CA SER A 23 8.34 -4.35 4.63
C SER A 23 8.19 -3.21 5.63
N LEU A 24 6.96 -2.90 6.06
CA LEU A 24 6.73 -1.89 7.11
C LEU A 24 7.32 -2.30 8.45
N HIS A 25 7.20 -3.58 8.83
CA HIS A 25 7.83 -4.08 10.05
C HIS A 25 9.36 -4.00 9.98
N ALA A 26 9.96 -4.35 8.83
CA ALA A 26 11.39 -4.24 8.62
C ALA A 26 11.87 -2.78 8.68
N GLU A 27 11.08 -1.84 8.17
CA GLU A 27 11.34 -0.41 8.30
C GLU A 27 11.36 0.06 9.77
N LEU A 28 10.40 -0.43 10.58
CA LEU A 28 10.38 -0.13 12.01
C LEU A 28 11.61 -0.71 12.71
N CYS A 29 11.96 -1.96 12.44
CA CYS A 29 13.06 -2.65 13.12
C CYS A 29 14.46 -2.19 12.68
N LEU A 30 14.58 -1.39 11.62
CA LEU A 30 15.86 -0.91 11.12
C LEU A 30 16.51 0.03 12.15
N TYR A 31 17.74 -0.29 12.56
CA TYR A 31 18.54 0.54 13.45
C TYR A 31 20.05 0.38 13.12
N PRO A 32 20.86 1.46 13.15
CA PRO A 32 20.51 2.85 13.44
C PRO A 32 19.67 3.48 12.32
N LYS A 33 18.75 4.38 12.71
CA LYS A 33 17.79 5.02 11.81
C LYS A 33 17.59 6.50 12.21
N PRO A 34 18.57 7.38 11.90
CA PRO A 34 18.53 8.77 12.36
C PRO A 34 17.26 9.51 11.92
N GLY A 35 16.59 10.15 12.88
CA GLY A 35 15.43 11.01 12.65
C GLY A 35 14.11 10.31 12.36
N LEU A 36 14.06 8.97 12.32
CA LEU A 36 12.81 8.22 12.09
C LEU A 36 12.51 7.29 13.27
N VAL A 37 11.24 6.98 13.47
CA VAL A 37 10.76 6.10 14.57
C VAL A 37 11.37 4.70 14.51
N SER A 38 12.01 4.26 15.59
CA SER A 38 12.59 2.93 15.78
C SER A 38 12.01 2.24 17.03
N PRO A 39 12.40 0.99 17.36
CA PRO A 39 12.00 0.36 18.61
C PRO A 39 12.71 0.98 19.83
N VAL A 40 13.76 1.78 19.61
CA VAL A 40 14.60 2.39 20.64
C VAL A 40 14.15 3.81 20.96
N ASP A 41 13.76 4.58 19.95
CA ASP A 41 13.40 5.99 20.06
C ASP A 41 12.38 6.42 19.00
N SER A 42 11.74 7.57 19.20
CA SER A 42 10.81 8.18 18.25
C SER A 42 11.48 8.96 17.12
N GLY A 43 12.82 8.95 17.01
CA GLY A 43 13.56 9.81 16.09
C GLY A 43 13.26 11.29 16.32
N SER A 44 12.95 12.02 15.25
CA SER A 44 12.56 13.44 15.30
C SER A 44 11.06 13.67 15.51
N HIS A 45 10.29 12.61 15.79
CA HIS A 45 8.84 12.71 15.93
C HIS A 45 8.42 12.92 17.38
N ASP A 46 7.61 13.94 17.60
CA ASP A 46 6.92 14.18 18.88
C ASP A 46 5.53 13.53 18.92
N ASP A 47 4.99 13.14 17.76
CA ASP A 47 3.61 12.70 17.57
C ASP A 47 3.46 11.18 17.39
N MET A 48 4.56 10.44 17.21
CA MET A 48 4.53 8.99 17.01
C MET A 48 5.72 8.26 17.62
N ASP A 49 5.48 7.00 17.96
CA ASP A 49 6.45 6.06 18.52
C ASP A 49 6.27 4.66 17.88
N ALA A 50 7.09 3.69 18.30
CA ALA A 50 7.00 2.32 17.81
C ALA A 50 5.61 1.68 18.00
N VAL A 51 4.92 2.01 19.09
CA VAL A 51 3.58 1.48 19.38
C VAL A 51 2.56 2.03 18.37
N THR A 52 2.60 3.33 18.09
CA THR A 52 1.78 4.01 17.09
C THR A 52 2.06 3.46 15.69
N PHE A 53 3.34 3.23 15.36
CA PHE A 53 3.77 2.58 14.14
C PHE A 53 3.14 1.19 13.96
N MET A 54 3.23 0.35 14.99
CA MET A 54 2.64 -1.00 14.97
C MET A 54 1.12 -0.96 14.85
N ARG A 55 0.43 -0.07 15.57
CA ARG A 55 -1.03 0.12 15.47
C ARG A 55 -1.45 0.47 14.04
N SER A 56 -0.73 1.41 13.43
CA SER A 56 -0.91 1.80 12.03
C SER A 56 -0.74 0.61 11.08
N MET A 57 0.37 -0.12 11.20
CA MET A 57 0.66 -1.30 10.37
C MET A 57 -0.44 -2.37 10.49
N PHE A 58 -0.91 -2.66 11.71
CA PHE A 58 -2.00 -3.61 11.92
C PHE A 58 -3.31 -3.15 11.28
N ALA A 59 -3.64 -1.85 11.33
CA ALA A 59 -4.83 -1.31 10.67
C ALA A 59 -4.78 -1.49 9.15
N LEU A 60 -3.58 -1.43 8.56
CA LEU A 60 -3.35 -1.50 7.11
C LEU A 60 -3.26 -2.92 6.54
N ARG A 61 -3.12 -3.97 7.38
CA ARG A 61 -2.89 -5.35 6.90
C ARG A 61 -3.91 -5.85 5.87
N HIS A 62 -5.19 -5.50 6.04
CA HIS A 62 -6.25 -5.91 5.11
C HIS A 62 -6.33 -5.02 3.88
N TYR A 63 -5.84 -3.78 3.96
CA TYR A 63 -5.82 -2.85 2.84
C TYR A 63 -4.92 -3.39 1.73
N PHE A 64 -3.70 -3.85 2.04
CA PHE A 64 -2.77 -4.38 1.04
C PHE A 64 -3.34 -5.58 0.27
N TRP A 65 -4.11 -6.44 0.95
CA TRP A 65 -4.83 -7.54 0.30
C TRP A 65 -5.94 -7.03 -0.65
N LYS A 66 -6.78 -6.10 -0.17
CA LYS A 66 -7.89 -5.53 -0.96
C LYS A 66 -7.40 -4.79 -2.19
N ILE A 67 -6.34 -4.01 -2.07
CA ILE A 67 -5.82 -3.22 -3.19
C ILE A 67 -5.08 -4.10 -4.21
N CYS A 68 -4.43 -5.18 -3.78
CA CYS A 68 -3.88 -6.18 -4.69
C CYS A 68 -4.98 -6.91 -5.49
N LEU A 69 -6.08 -7.28 -4.83
CA LEU A 69 -7.26 -7.84 -5.52
C LEU A 69 -7.85 -6.86 -6.54
N ALA A 70 -7.97 -5.57 -6.20
CA ALA A 70 -8.41 -4.57 -7.15
C ALA A 70 -7.49 -4.47 -8.37
N GLY A 71 -6.18 -4.66 -8.18
CA GLY A 71 -5.22 -4.80 -9.26
C GLY A 71 -5.43 -6.04 -10.14
N LEU A 72 -5.67 -7.20 -9.52
CA LEU A 72 -5.99 -8.45 -10.23
C LEU A 72 -7.26 -8.31 -11.09
N ASP A 73 -8.24 -7.53 -10.63
CA ASP A 73 -9.47 -7.23 -11.36
C ASP A 73 -9.32 -6.02 -12.33
N ASP A 74 -8.10 -5.52 -12.58
CA ASP A 74 -7.76 -4.35 -13.42
C ASP A 74 -8.60 -3.09 -13.13
N ALA A 75 -8.93 -2.89 -11.85
CA ALA A 75 -9.84 -1.84 -11.40
C ALA A 75 -9.37 -0.42 -11.80
N PRO A 76 -10.31 0.50 -12.07
CA PRO A 76 -9.98 1.89 -12.36
C PRO A 76 -9.32 2.58 -11.17
N PHE A 77 -8.54 3.64 -11.43
CA PHE A 77 -7.85 4.40 -10.39
C PHE A 77 -8.79 4.88 -9.27
N ALA A 78 -10.01 5.29 -9.63
CA ALA A 78 -11.04 5.70 -8.67
C ALA A 78 -11.31 4.64 -7.59
N ARG A 79 -11.26 3.35 -7.95
CA ARG A 79 -11.42 2.25 -6.99
C ARG A 79 -10.22 2.13 -6.07
N LEU A 80 -9.01 2.26 -6.58
CA LEU A 80 -7.79 2.27 -5.76
C LEU A 80 -7.79 3.44 -4.78
N ARG A 81 -8.21 4.62 -5.24
CA ARG A 81 -8.36 5.82 -4.43
C ARG A 81 -9.35 5.61 -3.27
N GLN A 82 -10.52 5.04 -3.53
CA GLN A 82 -11.49 4.71 -2.48
C GLN A 82 -10.91 3.77 -1.41
N LEU A 83 -10.16 2.75 -1.83
CA LEU A 83 -9.48 1.85 -0.89
C LEU A 83 -8.41 2.58 -0.08
N GLY A 84 -7.65 3.50 -0.70
CA GLY A 84 -6.67 4.34 -0.03
C GLY A 84 -7.28 5.26 1.03
N ILE A 85 -8.37 5.96 0.70
CA ILE A 85 -9.11 6.83 1.65
C ILE A 85 -9.64 6.02 2.84
N ALA A 86 -10.20 4.83 2.59
CA ALA A 86 -10.65 3.95 3.66
C ALA A 86 -9.49 3.47 4.54
N ALA A 87 -8.32 3.20 3.95
CA ALA A 87 -7.12 2.80 4.68
C ALA A 87 -6.55 3.94 5.52
N GLU A 88 -6.52 5.16 5.00
CA GLU A 88 -6.12 6.36 5.74
C GLU A 88 -7.05 6.61 6.92
N THR A 89 -8.36 6.50 6.72
CA THR A 89 -9.36 6.62 7.80
C THR A 89 -9.14 5.56 8.89
N ALA A 90 -8.89 4.31 8.49
CA ALA A 90 -8.64 3.22 9.44
C ALA A 90 -7.33 3.40 10.20
N MET A 91 -6.28 3.88 9.52
CA MET A 91 -5.00 4.23 10.11
C MET A 91 -5.18 5.34 11.16
N LEU A 92 -5.75 6.48 10.77
CA LEU A 92 -5.95 7.63 11.66
C LEU A 92 -6.77 7.23 12.89
N LYS A 93 -7.81 6.41 12.72
CA LYS A 93 -8.59 5.88 13.84
C LYS A 93 -7.74 5.02 14.79
N ALA A 94 -6.85 4.18 14.27
CA ALA A 94 -5.99 3.31 15.08
C ALA A 94 -4.84 4.07 15.76
N THR A 95 -4.44 5.22 15.23
CA THR A 95 -3.31 6.02 15.70
C THR A 95 -3.74 7.29 16.44
N GLY A 96 -5.04 7.50 16.68
CA GLY A 96 -5.54 8.70 17.36
C GLY A 96 -5.36 9.98 16.56
N GLY A 97 -5.38 9.90 15.22
CA GLY A 97 -5.22 11.04 14.32
C GLY A 97 -3.80 11.27 13.81
N VAL A 98 -2.84 10.48 14.27
CA VAL A 98 -1.43 10.61 13.87
C VAL A 98 -1.20 10.05 12.47
N ASN A 99 -0.53 10.83 11.61
CA ASN A 99 -0.25 10.45 10.23
C ASN A 99 1.01 9.56 10.13
N THR A 100 0.86 8.28 10.42
CA THR A 100 2.01 7.36 10.50
C THR A 100 2.43 6.75 9.15
N HIS A 101 1.47 6.48 8.25
CA HIS A 101 1.72 5.69 7.03
C HIS A 101 0.94 6.19 5.80
N ARG A 102 0.52 7.46 5.72
CA ARG A 102 -0.18 7.96 4.52
C ARG A 102 0.64 7.81 3.25
N GLY A 103 1.95 8.06 3.32
CA GLY A 103 2.86 7.81 2.20
C GLY A 103 2.93 6.33 1.79
N ALA A 104 2.96 5.42 2.77
CA ALA A 104 2.97 3.98 2.51
C ALA A 104 1.62 3.48 1.94
N ILE A 105 0.49 3.99 2.44
CA ILE A 105 -0.83 3.72 1.85
C ILE A 105 -0.79 4.00 0.35
N PHE A 106 -0.26 5.16 -0.04
CA PHE A 106 -0.17 5.51 -1.46
C PHE A 106 0.85 4.64 -2.21
N SER A 107 2.15 4.75 -1.89
CA SER A 107 3.22 4.17 -2.69
C SER A 107 3.23 2.63 -2.63
N LEU A 108 3.18 2.04 -1.43
CA LEU A 108 3.18 0.59 -1.26
C LEU A 108 1.84 -0.01 -1.67
N GLY A 109 0.73 0.71 -1.46
CA GLY A 109 -0.59 0.30 -1.95
C GLY A 109 -0.66 0.23 -3.48
N LEU A 110 -0.16 1.25 -4.19
CA LEU A 110 -0.08 1.23 -5.65
C LEU A 110 0.84 0.11 -6.18
N LEU A 111 1.94 -0.16 -5.49
CA LEU A 111 2.80 -1.30 -5.83
C LEU A 111 2.06 -2.64 -5.68
N CYS A 112 1.25 -2.80 -4.62
CA CYS A 112 0.40 -3.98 -4.42
C CYS A 112 -0.66 -4.14 -5.53
N ALA A 113 -1.35 -3.05 -5.92
CA ALA A 113 -2.27 -3.07 -7.06
C ALA A 113 -1.57 -3.47 -8.35
N THR A 114 -0.39 -2.88 -8.59
CA THR A 114 0.40 -3.14 -9.80
C THR A 114 0.87 -4.60 -9.86
N ALA A 115 1.31 -5.16 -8.74
CA ALA A 115 1.64 -6.59 -8.64
C ALA A 115 0.43 -7.47 -8.95
N GLY A 116 -0.75 -7.12 -8.44
CA GLY A 116 -2.00 -7.80 -8.77
C GLY A 116 -2.29 -7.80 -10.27
N ARG A 117 -2.21 -6.63 -10.91
CA ARG A 117 -2.44 -6.47 -12.36
C ARG A 117 -1.41 -7.24 -13.18
N ALA A 118 -0.13 -7.09 -12.85
CA ALA A 118 0.96 -7.77 -13.54
C ALA A 118 0.79 -9.30 -13.44
N ARG A 119 0.32 -9.82 -12.30
CA ARG A 119 0.03 -11.25 -12.13
C ARG A 119 -1.13 -11.72 -13.01
N ALA A 120 -2.17 -10.92 -13.17
CA ALA A 120 -3.31 -11.23 -14.04
C ALA A 120 -2.92 -11.24 -15.53
N GLN A 121 -1.96 -10.38 -15.91
CA GLN A 121 -1.52 -10.22 -17.30
C GLN A 121 -0.30 -11.07 -17.68
N GLY A 122 0.23 -11.88 -16.75
CA GLY A 122 1.44 -12.66 -16.99
C GLY A 122 2.71 -11.82 -17.16
N ILE A 123 2.71 -10.59 -16.64
CA ILE A 123 3.86 -9.68 -16.68
C ILE A 123 4.87 -10.09 -15.61
N ALA A 124 6.16 -9.97 -15.91
CA ALA A 124 7.24 -10.27 -14.98
C ALA A 124 7.19 -9.39 -13.71
N MET A 125 7.52 -9.97 -12.55
CA MET A 125 7.55 -9.28 -11.24
C MET A 125 8.89 -8.57 -11.00
N THR A 126 9.40 -7.84 -11.99
CA THR A 126 10.63 -7.04 -11.83
C THR A 126 10.29 -5.59 -11.52
N PRO A 127 11.18 -4.82 -10.85
CA PRO A 127 10.93 -3.42 -10.56
C PRO A 127 10.59 -2.59 -11.82
N ALA A 128 11.33 -2.82 -12.91
CA ALA A 128 11.10 -2.13 -14.17
C ALA A 128 9.73 -2.47 -14.80
N ALA A 129 9.36 -3.75 -14.80
CA ALA A 129 8.09 -4.21 -15.36
C ALA A 129 6.89 -3.72 -14.53
N LEU A 130 7.00 -3.74 -13.20
CA LEU A 130 5.97 -3.18 -12.33
C LEU A 130 5.84 -1.67 -12.52
N ARG A 131 6.94 -0.92 -12.55
CA ARG A 131 6.90 0.53 -12.82
C ARG A 131 6.22 0.82 -14.16
N ALA A 132 6.57 0.09 -15.22
CA ALA A 132 5.93 0.25 -16.53
C ALA A 132 4.43 -0.08 -16.47
N ALA A 133 4.04 -1.19 -15.82
CA ALA A 133 2.64 -1.58 -15.69
C ALA A 133 1.80 -0.54 -14.92
N LEU A 134 2.37 0.08 -13.88
CA LEU A 134 1.73 1.16 -13.13
C LEU A 134 1.51 2.39 -14.01
N LEU A 135 2.55 2.84 -14.71
CA LEU A 135 2.48 4.03 -15.55
C LEU A 135 1.53 3.86 -16.73
N ILE A 136 1.54 2.68 -17.37
CA ILE A 136 0.65 2.36 -18.49
C ILE A 136 -0.81 2.37 -18.05
N ARG A 137 -1.11 1.86 -16.84
CA ARG A 137 -2.50 1.68 -16.41
C ARG A 137 -3.11 2.90 -15.73
N TRP A 138 -2.34 3.52 -14.84
CA TRP A 138 -2.83 4.54 -13.92
C TRP A 138 -2.02 5.84 -14.01
N GLY A 139 -1.03 5.93 -14.91
CA GLY A 139 -0.11 7.06 -14.97
C GLY A 139 -0.77 8.39 -15.33
N SER A 140 -1.75 8.39 -16.25
CA SER A 140 -2.48 9.60 -16.62
C SER A 140 -3.39 10.08 -15.50
N GLU A 141 -4.13 9.18 -14.85
CA GLU A 141 -4.96 9.54 -13.68
C GLU A 141 -4.11 10.02 -12.49
N LEU A 142 -2.94 9.41 -12.28
CA LEU A 142 -1.98 9.85 -11.26
C LEU A 142 -1.45 11.27 -11.54
N ALA A 143 -1.12 11.58 -12.80
CA ALA A 143 -0.66 12.91 -13.19
C ALA A 143 -1.76 13.98 -12.99
N LEU A 144 -3.00 13.67 -13.38
CA LEU A 144 -4.14 14.55 -13.16
C LEU A 144 -4.39 14.83 -11.67
N HIS A 145 -4.19 13.83 -10.81
CA HIS A 145 -4.30 14.00 -9.37
C HIS A 145 -3.15 14.74 -8.71
N ALA A 146 -1.96 14.74 -9.32
CA ALA A 146 -0.80 15.51 -8.83
C ALA A 146 -0.89 17.00 -9.20
N THR A 147 -1.82 17.38 -10.07
CA THR A 147 -2.02 18.77 -10.48
C THR A 147 -2.84 19.48 -9.40
N PRO A 148 -2.35 20.60 -8.82
CA PRO A 148 -3.17 21.40 -7.90
C PRO A 148 -4.45 21.85 -8.62
N LEU A 149 -5.57 21.88 -7.89
CA LEU A 149 -6.75 22.61 -8.36
C LEU A 149 -6.32 24.06 -8.64
N PRO A 150 -6.71 24.66 -9.79
CA PRO A 150 -6.48 26.09 -10.00
C PRO A 150 -7.11 26.89 -8.85
N PRO A 151 -6.52 28.04 -8.49
CA PRO A 151 -6.93 28.84 -7.34
C PRO A 151 -8.40 29.28 -7.41
#